data_AF-A0A7K7QT64-F1
#
_entry.id   AF-A0A7K7QT64-F1
#
_cell.length_a   1.000
_cell.length_b   1.000
_cell.length_c   1.000
_cell.angle_alpha   90.00
_cell.angle_beta   90.00
_cell.angle_gamma   90.00
#
_symmetry.space_group_name_H-M   'P 1'
#
loop_
_entity.id
_entity.type
_entity.pdbx_description
1 polymer ?
#
loop_
_entity_poly.entity_id
_entity_poly.type
_entity_poly.pdbx_seq_one_letter_code
_entity_poly.pdbx_strand_id
1 'polypeptide(L)'
;MAVCARLCGVGPARGCRRRGSAREQRRGAADSEPDTDTDPEEAGGGGVTEDDEAAERIEGGRPLPPSVEAGPAGRAPLSLLELPPELLVQIFGSLPGTDLPSLARVCTTFRRILRTDTIWRRRCREEYGVCENLRKLEITGVSCRDVYAKLLHRYRHILGLWQPDIGPYGGLLNVVVDGLFIIGWMYLPPHDPHVDDPMRFKPLFRIHLMERKCATVECMYGHKGPHNGHIQIVKKDEFSTKCNQTDHHRMSGGRQEEFRTWLREEWGRTLEDIFHEHMQELILMKFIYTSQYDNCLTYRRIYLPPSSPHDLIQPGLFKGTYGSHGLEIVMLSFHGNKAKGTKITGDPNIPAGQQTVEIDLAHPLQLPDIENLRDFSELSRIVLEVQEQIRREEQEREQRQEEEEHSQQPASPLGGEGAEGEETGAGAEGKTQDKAPASQPFVLPMGVISRNEDYPRTCRICFYGTGLIAGHGFTSPERTPGVFVLFDDDRFGFIWLELKSFSLYSRIKVSFQNAQAPSREAFDEMLKNIQSLAT
;
A
#
# COMPACT_ATOMS: atom_id res chain seq x y z
N MET A 1 -23.97 12.21 32.81
CA MET A 1 -24.25 10.95 33.55
C MET A 1 -25.51 10.33 32.97
N ALA A 2 -25.41 9.04 32.61
CA ALA A 2 -26.45 8.06 32.30
C ALA A 2 -27.84 8.55 31.87
N VAL A 3 -28.13 8.55 30.55
CA VAL A 3 -29.29 7.91 29.89
C VAL A 3 -29.03 7.88 28.37
N CYS A 4 -28.39 6.83 27.85
CA CYS A 4 -28.66 6.33 26.48
C CYS A 4 -28.01 4.95 26.19
N ALA A 5 -27.71 4.16 27.24
CA ALA A 5 -27.27 2.78 27.07
C ALA A 5 -28.49 1.86 27.12
N ARG A 6 -29.34 1.90 26.08
CA ARG A 6 -30.39 0.92 25.77
C ARG A 6 -31.04 1.33 24.46
N LEU A 7 -30.54 0.77 23.35
CA LEU A 7 -31.26 0.41 22.12
C LEU A 7 -30.22 0.12 21.04
N CYS A 8 -29.53 -1.03 21.13
CA CYS A 8 -28.95 -1.74 19.99
C CYS A 8 -28.70 -3.18 20.44
N GLY A 9 -29.63 -4.08 20.06
CA GLY A 9 -29.44 -5.51 20.21
C GLY A 9 -28.29 -5.96 19.33
N VAL A 10 -27.19 -6.39 19.95
CA VAL A 10 -26.10 -7.07 19.27
C VAL A 10 -26.54 -8.50 19.01
N GLY A 11 -26.87 -8.82 17.75
CA GLY A 11 -27.01 -10.20 17.30
C GLY A 11 -25.67 -10.94 17.47
N PRO A 12 -25.68 -12.25 17.81
CA PRO A 12 -24.45 -12.96 18.14
C PRO A 12 -23.54 -13.07 16.91
N ALA A 13 -22.31 -12.59 17.07
CA ALA A 13 -21.22 -12.79 16.14
C ALA A 13 -21.03 -14.28 15.86
N ARG A 14 -21.00 -14.67 14.58
CA ARG A 14 -20.67 -16.02 14.13
C ARG A 14 -19.23 -16.35 14.53
N GLY A 15 -19.09 -17.07 15.63
CA GLY A 15 -17.80 -17.58 16.10
C GLY A 15 -17.17 -18.59 15.15
N CYS A 16 -15.85 -18.45 14.95
CA CYS A 16 -15.00 -19.46 14.33
C CYS A 16 -15.19 -20.82 15.00
N ARG A 17 -15.65 -21.82 14.23
CA ARG A 17 -15.74 -23.21 14.67
C ARG A 17 -14.33 -23.79 14.85
N ARG A 18 -13.90 -23.95 16.11
CA ARG A 18 -12.88 -24.93 16.50
C ARG A 18 -13.51 -26.32 16.45
N ARG A 19 -12.98 -27.22 15.60
CA ARG A 19 -13.24 -28.67 15.70
C ARG A 19 -12.36 -29.22 16.82
N GLY A 20 -12.97 -29.52 17.97
CA GLY A 20 -12.42 -30.41 18.99
C GLY A 20 -13.44 -31.51 19.23
N SER A 21 -13.07 -32.76 18.94
CA SER A 21 -13.91 -33.93 19.18
C SER A 21 -14.05 -34.16 20.69
N ALA A 22 -15.28 -34.11 21.19
CA ALA A 22 -15.62 -34.63 22.50
C ALA A 22 -15.80 -36.15 22.42
N ARG A 23 -15.20 -36.89 23.36
CA ARG A 23 -15.74 -38.17 23.80
C ARG A 23 -15.68 -38.25 25.32
N GLU A 24 -16.87 -38.00 25.87
CA GLU A 24 -17.50 -38.46 27.11
C GLU A 24 -16.68 -38.90 28.34
N GLN A 25 -17.07 -38.27 29.45
CA GLN A 25 -16.78 -38.61 30.84
C GLN A 25 -17.40 -39.96 31.26
N ARG A 26 -16.67 -40.74 32.05
CA ARG A 26 -17.25 -41.53 33.17
C ARG A 26 -16.33 -41.50 34.39
N ARG A 27 -17.00 -41.48 35.55
CA ARG A 27 -16.55 -41.33 36.93
C ARG A 27 -15.66 -42.48 37.43
N GLY A 28 -14.83 -42.21 38.44
CA GLY A 28 -14.27 -43.23 39.34
C GLY A 28 -13.11 -42.68 40.17
N ALA A 29 -13.17 -42.83 41.49
CA ALA A 29 -12.22 -42.33 42.48
C ALA A 29 -11.19 -43.40 42.91
N ALA A 30 -10.17 -42.94 43.63
CA ALA A 30 -9.28 -43.63 44.58
C ALA A 30 -7.98 -44.27 44.06
N ASP A 31 -6.88 -43.78 44.68
CA ASP A 31 -5.69 -44.44 45.21
C ASP A 31 -4.89 -45.44 44.36
N SER A 32 -3.60 -45.14 44.17
CA SER A 32 -2.44 -45.92 44.69
C SER A 32 -1.20 -45.75 43.80
N GLU A 33 -0.11 -45.20 44.36
CA GLU A 33 1.27 -45.59 44.00
C GLU A 33 1.50 -47.04 44.49
N PRO A 34 2.39 -47.88 43.90
CA PRO A 34 3.85 -47.68 44.01
C PRO A 34 4.76 -48.23 42.88
N ASP A 35 6.00 -47.72 42.90
CA ASP A 35 7.31 -48.38 42.81
C ASP A 35 7.76 -49.35 41.68
N THR A 36 8.93 -48.97 41.15
CA THR A 36 10.19 -49.74 40.95
C THR A 36 10.40 -50.73 39.80
N ASP A 37 11.66 -50.67 39.32
CA ASP A 37 12.48 -51.72 38.71
C ASP A 37 12.14 -52.13 37.26
N THR A 38 13.07 -52.36 36.32
CA THR A 38 14.53 -52.60 36.37
C THR A 38 15.10 -52.49 34.94
N ASP A 39 16.35 -52.07 34.79
CA ASP A 39 17.21 -52.37 33.63
C ASP A 39 17.49 -53.88 33.52
N PRO A 40 17.99 -54.36 32.36
CA PRO A 40 19.36 -54.87 32.44
C PRO A 40 20.25 -54.47 31.25
N GLU A 41 21.48 -54.09 31.60
CA GLU A 41 22.66 -54.23 30.77
C GLU A 41 22.99 -55.72 30.55
N GLU A 42 23.54 -56.06 29.39
CA GLU A 42 24.64 -57.04 29.32
C GLU A 42 25.68 -56.59 28.28
N ALA A 43 26.92 -56.99 28.61
CA ALA A 43 28.17 -56.39 28.22
C ALA A 43 29.01 -57.27 27.27
N GLY A 44 30.11 -56.68 26.77
CA GLY A 44 31.32 -57.37 26.32
C GLY A 44 31.45 -57.45 24.80
N GLY A 45 32.58 -57.15 24.15
CA GLY A 45 33.93 -56.83 24.62
C GLY A 45 34.93 -57.08 23.47
N GLY A 46 36.01 -56.28 23.42
CA GLY A 46 37.21 -56.49 22.58
C GLY A 46 37.04 -56.12 21.09
N GLY A 47 38.01 -55.58 20.36
CA GLY A 47 39.43 -55.33 20.58
C GLY A 47 40.01 -54.78 19.26
N VAL A 48 41.11 -54.05 19.37
CA VAL A 48 41.81 -53.23 18.36
C VAL A 48 42.51 -54.06 17.28
N THR A 49 42.66 -53.55 16.04
CA THR A 49 43.94 -53.49 15.27
C THR A 49 43.79 -52.77 13.92
N GLU A 50 44.78 -51.92 13.65
CA GLU A 50 45.11 -51.27 12.38
C GLU A 50 45.91 -52.23 11.45
N ASP A 51 46.13 -51.73 10.22
CA ASP A 51 47.22 -52.02 9.28
C ASP A 51 46.97 -52.86 8.01
N ASP A 52 47.12 -52.13 6.90
CA ASP A 52 48.04 -52.34 5.77
C ASP A 52 47.68 -53.02 4.44
N GLU A 53 48.37 -52.44 3.45
CA GLU A 53 48.37 -52.58 2.00
C GLU A 53 48.53 -53.99 1.42
N ALA A 54 47.98 -54.20 0.22
CA ALA A 54 48.65 -54.97 -0.83
C ALA A 54 48.18 -54.57 -2.23
N ALA A 55 49.15 -54.19 -3.05
CA ALA A 55 49.04 -53.97 -4.48
C ALA A 55 49.21 -55.28 -5.26
N GLU A 56 48.52 -55.44 -6.40
CA GLU A 56 49.02 -56.26 -7.50
C GLU A 56 48.76 -55.63 -8.88
N ARG A 57 49.80 -55.75 -9.71
CA ARG A 57 49.99 -55.23 -11.06
C ARG A 57 49.21 -56.02 -12.11
N ILE A 58 48.78 -55.34 -13.18
CA ILE A 58 48.56 -55.98 -14.49
C ILE A 58 49.23 -55.11 -15.56
N GLU A 59 50.22 -55.67 -16.25
CA GLU A 59 50.82 -55.15 -17.49
C GLU A 59 50.32 -55.93 -18.70
N GLY A 60 50.06 -55.22 -19.81
CA GLY A 60 50.43 -55.68 -21.15
C GLY A 60 49.31 -55.90 -22.19
N GLY A 61 49.24 -55.02 -23.20
CA GLY A 61 48.79 -55.39 -24.56
C GLY A 61 47.77 -54.45 -25.24
N ARG A 62 48.23 -53.53 -26.09
CA ARG A 62 47.45 -52.58 -26.93
C ARG A 62 46.97 -53.26 -28.24
N PRO A 63 45.99 -52.69 -28.98
CA PRO A 63 46.34 -51.71 -30.03
C PRO A 63 45.40 -50.49 -30.15
N LEU A 64 45.97 -49.37 -30.63
CA LEU A 64 45.30 -48.11 -30.98
C LEU A 64 44.37 -48.23 -32.21
N PRO A 65 43.31 -47.41 -32.31
CA PRO A 65 42.79 -46.91 -33.57
C PRO A 65 43.42 -45.53 -33.94
N PRO A 66 43.32 -45.11 -35.20
CA PRO A 66 44.32 -44.24 -35.84
C PRO A 66 44.20 -42.77 -35.42
N SER A 67 45.37 -42.13 -35.44
CA SER A 67 45.58 -40.70 -35.33
C SER A 67 44.69 -39.95 -36.31
N VAL A 68 43.71 -39.23 -35.78
CA VAL A 68 43.07 -38.13 -36.50
C VAL A 68 44.03 -36.96 -36.45
N GLU A 69 44.40 -36.49 -37.64
CA GLU A 69 45.38 -35.44 -37.88
C GLU A 69 45.09 -34.19 -37.05
N ALA A 70 46.15 -33.67 -36.43
CA ALA A 70 46.15 -32.40 -35.72
C ALA A 70 45.97 -31.25 -36.71
N GLY A 71 44.75 -30.71 -36.78
CA GLY A 71 44.48 -29.37 -37.31
C GLY A 71 44.99 -28.28 -36.35
N PRO A 72 45.14 -27.02 -36.81
CA PRO A 72 45.85 -25.99 -36.07
C PRO A 72 45.09 -25.61 -34.79
N ALA A 73 45.73 -25.80 -33.63
CA ALA A 73 45.44 -25.23 -32.32
C ALA A 73 44.00 -24.69 -32.09
N GLY A 74 43.02 -25.58 -32.09
CA GLY A 74 41.70 -25.26 -31.53
C GLY A 74 41.84 -25.19 -30.01
N ARG A 75 41.87 -23.97 -29.43
CA ARG A 75 41.80 -23.80 -27.97
C ARG A 75 40.62 -24.62 -27.44
N ALA A 76 40.87 -25.51 -26.48
CA ALA A 76 39.80 -26.15 -25.73
C ALA A 76 38.86 -25.04 -25.20
N PRO A 77 37.52 -25.24 -25.24
CA PRO A 77 36.61 -24.22 -24.76
C PRO A 77 36.89 -23.97 -23.28
N LEU A 78 37.23 -22.72 -22.94
CA LEU A 78 37.47 -22.29 -21.56
C LEU A 78 36.25 -22.60 -20.71
N SER A 79 36.44 -23.33 -19.61
CA SER A 79 35.36 -23.59 -18.66
C SER A 79 35.11 -22.34 -17.80
N LEU A 80 33.87 -22.16 -17.31
CA LEU A 80 33.54 -21.03 -16.43
C LEU A 80 34.43 -21.01 -15.16
N LEU A 81 34.88 -22.18 -14.70
CA LEU A 81 35.76 -22.32 -13.52
C LEU A 81 37.18 -21.83 -13.76
N GLU A 82 37.62 -21.73 -15.02
CA GLU A 82 38.95 -21.24 -15.40
C GLU A 82 39.02 -19.72 -15.49
N LEU A 83 37.89 -19.02 -15.36
CA LEU A 83 37.88 -17.56 -15.33
C LEU A 83 38.55 -17.02 -14.05
N PRO A 84 39.32 -15.92 -14.15
CA PRO A 84 39.82 -15.19 -12.99
C PRO A 84 38.71 -14.83 -11.98
N PRO A 85 38.99 -14.86 -10.67
CA PRO A 85 38.01 -14.54 -9.64
C PRO A 85 37.32 -13.17 -9.82
N GLU A 86 38.03 -12.18 -10.34
CA GLU A 86 37.52 -10.82 -10.56
C GLU A 86 36.42 -10.82 -11.64
N LEU A 87 36.60 -11.59 -12.71
CA LEU A 87 35.58 -11.76 -13.75
C LEU A 87 34.37 -12.52 -13.21
N LEU A 88 34.60 -13.54 -12.37
CA LEU A 88 33.51 -14.26 -11.71
C LEU A 88 32.74 -13.36 -10.73
N VAL A 89 33.41 -12.50 -9.97
CA VAL A 89 32.77 -11.48 -9.11
C VAL A 89 31.94 -10.52 -9.95
N GLN A 90 32.42 -10.09 -11.12
CA GLN A 90 31.68 -9.20 -12.01
C GLN A 90 30.44 -9.89 -12.60
N ILE A 91 30.57 -11.13 -13.07
CA ILE A 91 29.48 -11.95 -13.60
C ILE A 91 28.44 -12.19 -12.50
N PHE A 92 28.84 -12.74 -11.36
CA PHE A 92 27.93 -13.01 -10.23
C PHE A 92 27.32 -11.72 -9.68
N GLY A 93 28.10 -10.65 -9.65
CA GLY A 93 27.65 -9.32 -9.26
C GLY A 93 26.61 -8.71 -10.20
N SER A 94 26.38 -9.27 -11.38
CA SER A 94 25.33 -8.83 -12.33
C SER A 94 24.04 -9.64 -12.25
N LEU A 95 24.07 -10.80 -11.60
CA LEU A 95 22.90 -11.68 -11.46
C LEU A 95 21.97 -11.20 -10.34
N PRO A 96 20.66 -11.50 -10.41
CA PRO A 96 19.76 -11.37 -9.27
C PRO A 96 20.30 -12.07 -8.02
N GLY A 97 20.17 -11.43 -6.86
CA GLY A 97 20.62 -12.00 -5.59
C GLY A 97 19.93 -13.32 -5.23
N THR A 98 18.76 -13.60 -5.81
CA THR A 98 18.02 -14.86 -5.70
C THR A 98 18.69 -16.04 -6.40
N ASP A 99 19.56 -15.80 -7.38
CA ASP A 99 20.25 -16.85 -8.14
C ASP A 99 21.60 -17.24 -7.51
N LEU A 100 22.16 -16.35 -6.69
CA LEU A 100 23.44 -16.55 -6.02
C LEU A 100 23.47 -17.76 -5.06
N PRO A 101 22.41 -18.08 -4.29
CA PRO A 101 22.37 -19.30 -3.49
C PRO A 101 22.54 -20.58 -4.32
N SER A 102 21.98 -20.63 -5.53
CA SER A 102 22.15 -21.78 -6.44
C SER A 102 23.60 -21.89 -6.90
N LEU A 103 24.22 -20.78 -7.31
CA LEU A 103 25.65 -20.73 -7.67
C LEU A 103 26.57 -21.12 -6.52
N ALA A 104 26.26 -20.70 -5.29
CA ALA A 104 27.03 -21.05 -4.10
C ALA A 104 27.04 -22.55 -3.79
N ARG A 105 26.09 -23.32 -4.36
CA ARG A 105 25.99 -24.77 -4.21
C ARG A 105 26.68 -25.56 -5.33
N VAL A 106 27.12 -24.90 -6.40
CA VAL A 106 27.73 -25.57 -7.57
C VAL A 106 29.10 -26.16 -7.22
N CYS A 107 29.99 -25.39 -6.59
CA CYS A 107 31.32 -25.85 -6.22
C CYS A 107 31.96 -25.02 -5.08
N THR A 108 33.07 -25.51 -4.54
CA THR A 108 33.84 -24.84 -3.47
C THR A 108 34.36 -23.46 -3.90
N THR A 109 34.81 -23.31 -5.15
CA THR A 109 35.29 -22.04 -5.71
C THR A 109 34.19 -20.99 -5.73
N PHE A 110 33.01 -21.30 -6.25
CA PHE A 110 31.89 -20.35 -6.31
C PHE A 110 31.39 -19.99 -4.91
N ARG A 111 31.30 -20.98 -4.00
CA ARG A 111 30.94 -20.72 -2.59
C ARG A 111 31.90 -19.74 -1.93
N ARG A 112 33.21 -19.83 -2.22
CA ARG A 112 34.23 -18.91 -1.69
C ARG A 112 34.11 -17.53 -2.32
N ILE A 113 33.97 -17.43 -3.65
CA ILE A 113 33.81 -16.15 -4.36
C ILE A 113 32.57 -15.41 -3.88
N LEU A 114 31.45 -16.11 -3.66
CA LEU A 114 30.19 -15.52 -3.18
C LEU A 114 30.21 -15.11 -1.70
N ARG A 115 31.33 -15.28 -0.98
CA ARG A 115 31.55 -14.60 0.32
C ARG A 115 32.00 -13.15 0.15
N THR A 116 32.38 -12.74 -1.05
CA THR A 116 32.82 -11.36 -1.33
C THR A 116 31.65 -10.41 -1.16
N ASP A 117 31.74 -9.51 -0.18
CA ASP A 117 30.60 -8.67 0.21
C ASP A 117 30.25 -7.58 -0.81
N THR A 118 31.18 -7.23 -1.71
CA THR A 118 30.93 -6.28 -2.81
C THR A 118 29.83 -6.76 -3.75
N ILE A 119 29.70 -8.08 -3.95
CA ILE A 119 28.59 -8.69 -4.71
C ILE A 119 27.27 -8.36 -4.02
N TRP A 120 27.16 -8.70 -2.74
CA TRP A 120 25.91 -8.51 -1.97
C TRP A 120 25.58 -7.04 -1.75
N ARG A 121 26.57 -6.18 -1.54
CA ARG A 121 26.40 -4.73 -1.48
C ARG A 121 25.77 -4.18 -2.76
N ARG A 122 26.21 -4.69 -3.92
CA ARG A 122 25.63 -4.34 -5.22
C ARG A 122 24.18 -4.82 -5.32
N ARG A 123 23.87 -6.05 -4.89
CA ARG A 123 22.49 -6.58 -4.87
C ARG A 123 21.55 -5.78 -3.96
N CYS A 124 21.96 -5.46 -2.72
CA CYS A 124 21.18 -4.62 -1.82
C CYS A 124 20.85 -3.25 -2.43
N ARG A 125 21.81 -2.65 -3.14
CA ARG A 125 21.62 -1.35 -3.80
C ARG A 125 20.71 -1.45 -5.03
N GLU A 126 20.96 -2.39 -5.93
CA GLU A 126 20.23 -2.48 -7.20
C GLU A 126 18.80 -3.01 -7.03
N GLU A 127 18.56 -3.92 -6.09
CA GLU A 127 17.24 -4.56 -5.92
C GLU A 127 16.38 -3.88 -4.86
N TYR A 128 16.99 -3.21 -3.88
CA TYR A 128 16.27 -2.61 -2.75
C TYR A 128 16.58 -1.12 -2.54
N GLY A 129 17.47 -0.50 -3.33
CA GLY A 129 17.85 0.90 -3.16
C GLY A 129 18.71 1.19 -1.93
N VAL A 130 19.22 0.15 -1.25
CA VAL A 130 19.92 0.28 0.03
C VAL A 130 21.42 0.41 -0.18
N CYS A 131 22.00 1.54 0.23
CA CYS A 131 23.44 1.75 0.23
C CYS A 131 23.96 1.83 1.67
N GLU A 132 24.47 0.72 2.19
CA GLU A 132 24.99 0.67 3.55
C GLU A 132 26.31 1.44 3.70
N ASN A 133 26.45 2.10 4.86
CA ASN A 133 27.68 2.75 5.28
C ASN A 133 28.68 1.68 5.75
N LEU A 134 29.84 1.60 5.08
CA LEU A 134 30.88 0.63 5.40
C LEU A 134 31.34 0.69 6.86
N ARG A 135 31.42 1.90 7.45
CA ARG A 135 31.77 2.05 8.88
C ARG A 135 30.71 1.45 9.79
N LYS A 136 29.43 1.58 9.45
CA LYS A 136 28.33 1.00 10.23
C LYS A 136 28.36 -0.53 10.19
N LEU A 137 28.60 -1.10 9.00
CA LEU A 137 28.76 -2.55 8.82
C LEU A 137 29.95 -3.09 9.63
N GLU A 138 31.08 -2.39 9.62
CA GLU A 138 32.27 -2.74 10.39
C GLU A 138 32.03 -2.69 11.90
N ILE A 139 31.46 -1.58 12.41
CA ILE A 139 31.16 -1.41 13.84
C ILE A 139 30.16 -2.46 14.32
N THR A 140 29.15 -2.78 13.51
CA THR A 140 28.07 -3.69 13.90
C THR A 140 28.41 -5.15 13.65
N GLY A 141 29.49 -5.47 12.94
CA GLY A 141 29.85 -6.84 12.57
C GLY A 141 28.88 -7.49 11.57
N VAL A 142 28.07 -6.70 10.86
CA VAL A 142 27.05 -7.18 9.91
C VAL A 142 27.56 -7.04 8.48
N SER A 143 27.46 -8.11 7.67
CA SER A 143 27.82 -8.07 6.24
C SER A 143 26.62 -7.71 5.35
N CYS A 144 26.85 -7.18 4.13
CA CYS A 144 25.78 -6.99 3.16
C CYS A 144 25.10 -8.32 2.77
N ARG A 145 25.84 -9.45 2.81
CA ARG A 145 25.24 -10.78 2.67
C ARG A 145 24.20 -11.06 3.76
N ASP A 146 24.50 -10.71 5.01
CA ASP A 146 23.54 -10.84 6.13
C ASP A 146 22.34 -9.91 5.95
N VAL A 147 22.57 -8.65 5.56
CA VAL A 147 21.49 -7.69 5.26
C VAL A 147 20.56 -8.25 4.19
N TYR A 148 21.12 -8.72 3.06
CA TYR A 148 20.33 -9.29 1.98
C TYR A 148 19.51 -10.51 2.45
N ALA A 149 20.16 -11.51 3.05
CA ALA A 149 19.52 -12.77 3.36
C ALA A 149 18.58 -12.74 4.58
N LYS A 150 18.94 -11.99 5.63
CA LYS A 150 18.26 -12.01 6.93
C LYS A 150 17.29 -10.83 7.13
N LEU A 151 17.41 -9.76 6.34
CA LEU A 151 16.55 -8.59 6.42
C LEU A 151 15.79 -8.38 5.10
N LEU A 152 16.48 -8.00 4.02
CA LEU A 152 15.83 -7.56 2.77
C LEU A 152 15.02 -8.67 2.11
N HIS A 153 15.66 -9.77 1.72
CA HIS A 153 14.96 -10.87 1.06
C HIS A 153 13.92 -11.49 1.99
N ARG A 154 14.22 -11.64 3.29
CA ARG A 154 13.30 -12.21 4.28
C ARG A 154 11.99 -11.42 4.39
N TYR A 155 12.07 -10.09 4.41
CA TYR A 155 10.93 -9.20 4.62
C TYR A 155 10.50 -8.45 3.36
N ARG A 156 10.97 -8.86 2.18
CA ARG A 156 10.67 -8.20 0.89
C ARG A 156 9.18 -7.98 0.63
N HIS A 157 8.32 -8.88 1.11
CA HIS A 157 6.88 -8.81 0.89
C HIS A 157 6.17 -7.78 1.78
N ILE A 158 6.79 -7.27 2.84
CA ILE A 158 6.18 -6.21 3.66
C ILE A 158 6.63 -4.80 3.26
N LEU A 159 7.64 -4.67 2.40
CA LEU A 159 8.09 -3.36 1.90
C LEU A 159 7.02 -2.72 1.01
N GLY A 160 6.88 -1.39 1.12
CA GLY A 160 5.93 -0.60 0.31
C GLY A 160 4.84 0.08 1.12
N LEU A 161 3.78 0.47 0.41
CA LEU A 161 2.68 1.26 0.93
C LEU A 161 1.47 0.39 1.27
N TRP A 162 0.83 0.69 2.39
CA TRP A 162 -0.21 -0.17 2.97
C TRP A 162 -1.33 0.64 3.62
N GLN A 163 -2.53 0.09 3.56
CA GLN A 163 -3.69 0.53 4.31
C GLN A 163 -3.99 -0.51 5.41
N PRO A 164 -4.05 -0.12 6.69
CA PRO A 164 -4.48 -1.01 7.77
C PRO A 164 -6.00 -1.24 7.71
N ASP A 165 -6.40 -2.47 8.01
CA ASP A 165 -7.80 -2.89 8.12
C ASP A 165 -8.36 -2.52 9.50
N ILE A 166 -8.83 -1.27 9.62
CA ILE A 166 -9.37 -0.68 10.85
C ILE A 166 -10.82 -0.25 10.62
N GLY A 167 -11.67 -1.22 10.24
CA GLY A 167 -13.08 -0.97 9.94
C GLY A 167 -13.23 0.17 8.94
N PRO A 168 -14.10 1.17 9.19
CA PRO A 168 -14.30 2.26 8.24
C PRO A 168 -13.14 3.27 8.19
N TYR A 169 -12.21 3.24 9.14
CA TYR A 169 -11.23 4.32 9.33
C TYR A 169 -10.00 4.20 8.43
N GLY A 170 -9.59 2.99 8.06
CA GLY A 170 -8.37 2.76 7.29
C GLY A 170 -7.11 3.35 7.96
N GLY A 171 -6.20 3.90 7.16
CA GLY A 171 -4.91 4.43 7.61
C GLY A 171 -3.88 4.45 6.49
N LEU A 172 -2.69 4.98 6.77
CA LEU A 172 -1.57 4.97 5.83
C LEU A 172 -0.30 4.53 6.52
N LEU A 173 0.28 3.41 6.06
CA LEU A 173 1.55 2.88 6.53
C LEU A 173 2.53 2.75 5.36
N ASN A 174 3.74 3.27 5.52
CA ASN A 174 4.83 3.03 4.58
C ASN A 174 5.95 2.24 5.27
N VAL A 175 6.27 1.06 4.75
CA VAL A 175 7.29 0.16 5.30
C VAL A 175 8.56 0.30 4.47
N VAL A 176 9.62 0.83 5.09
CA VAL A 176 10.86 1.22 4.41
C VAL A 176 12.09 0.60 5.05
N VAL A 177 13.18 0.55 4.30
CA VAL A 177 14.50 0.17 4.82
C VAL A 177 15.27 1.42 5.23
N ASP A 178 15.88 1.41 6.41
CA ASP A 178 16.79 2.43 6.90
C ASP A 178 18.04 1.77 7.52
N GLY A 179 19.05 1.58 6.68
CA GLY A 179 20.24 0.79 7.02
C GLY A 179 19.88 -0.62 7.50
N LEU A 180 20.29 -0.95 8.73
CA LEU A 180 20.02 -2.25 9.36
C LEU A 180 18.58 -2.39 9.92
N PHE A 181 17.70 -1.43 9.65
CA PHE A 181 16.31 -1.44 10.07
C PHE A 181 15.34 -1.58 8.89
N ILE A 182 14.22 -2.25 9.13
CA ILE A 182 12.97 -2.03 8.39
C ILE A 182 12.00 -1.37 9.36
N ILE A 183 11.36 -0.27 8.96
CA ILE A 183 10.47 0.52 9.83
C ILE A 183 9.11 0.69 9.16
N GLY A 184 8.04 0.37 9.88
CA GLY A 184 6.67 0.68 9.48
C GLY A 184 6.27 2.06 10.00
N TRP A 185 6.31 3.08 9.14
CA TRP A 185 5.91 4.44 9.45
C TRP A 185 4.42 4.66 9.20
N MET A 186 3.66 4.90 10.26
CA MET A 186 2.26 5.33 10.15
C MET A 186 2.22 6.83 9.92
N TYR A 187 1.51 7.25 8.89
CA TYR A 187 1.28 8.65 8.54
C TYR A 187 -0.14 9.04 8.94
N LEU A 188 -0.27 10.18 9.61
CA LEU A 188 -1.54 10.71 10.10
C LEU A 188 -1.71 12.14 9.56
N PRO A 189 -2.96 12.56 9.23
CA PRO A 189 -3.21 13.92 8.79
C PRO A 189 -2.86 14.93 9.91
N PRO A 190 -2.61 16.21 9.58
CA PRO A 190 -2.48 17.27 10.57
C PRO A 190 -3.81 17.48 11.33
N HIS A 191 -3.81 18.44 12.26
CA HIS A 191 -5.01 18.77 13.03
C HIS A 191 -6.04 19.49 12.15
N ASP A 192 -7.32 19.17 12.32
CA ASP A 192 -8.41 19.87 11.64
C ASP A 192 -8.45 21.37 12.03
N PRO A 193 -8.68 22.29 11.08
CA PRO A 193 -8.92 22.10 9.64
C PRO A 193 -7.68 22.36 8.76
N HIS A 194 -6.47 22.32 9.32
CA HIS A 194 -5.24 22.80 8.69
C HIS A 194 -4.71 21.87 7.60
N VAL A 195 -5.40 21.80 6.45
CA VAL A 195 -5.07 20.89 5.35
C VAL A 195 -3.70 21.14 4.73
N ASP A 196 -3.08 22.31 4.90
CA ASP A 196 -1.76 22.58 4.31
C ASP A 196 -0.59 22.15 5.18
N ASP A 197 -0.86 21.82 6.45
CA ASP A 197 0.17 21.39 7.39
C ASP A 197 0.76 20.03 6.98
N PRO A 198 2.03 19.78 7.33
CA PRO A 198 2.70 18.53 7.00
C PRO A 198 2.04 17.33 7.70
N MET A 199 2.19 16.15 7.08
CA MET A 199 1.76 14.90 7.70
C MET A 199 2.52 14.67 9.02
N ARG A 200 1.80 14.24 10.05
CA ARG A 200 2.42 13.65 11.24
C ARG A 200 2.82 12.21 10.92
N PHE A 201 3.85 11.70 11.57
CA PHE A 201 4.27 10.31 11.38
C PHE A 201 4.89 9.74 12.64
N LYS A 202 4.69 8.43 12.86
CA LYS A 202 5.28 7.68 13.98
C LYS A 202 5.55 6.22 13.59
N PRO A 203 6.56 5.56 14.18
CA PRO A 203 6.83 4.16 13.89
C PRO A 203 5.83 3.27 14.64
N LEU A 204 5.28 2.24 13.99
CA LEU A 204 4.45 1.22 14.66
C LEU A 204 5.22 -0.04 15.00
N PHE A 205 6.21 -0.36 14.19
CA PHE A 205 7.13 -1.46 14.40
C PHE A 205 8.47 -1.17 13.73
N ARG A 206 9.50 -1.88 14.18
CA ARG A 206 10.77 -1.97 13.46
C ARG A 206 11.30 -3.40 13.47
N ILE A 207 12.13 -3.72 12.49
CA ILE A 207 12.85 -4.98 12.37
C ILE A 207 14.33 -4.63 12.31
N HIS A 208 15.12 -5.13 13.25
CA HIS A 208 16.51 -4.74 13.41
C HIS A 208 17.45 -5.94 13.25
N LEU A 209 18.46 -5.83 12.38
CA LEU A 209 19.49 -6.85 12.21
C LEU A 209 20.73 -6.54 13.06
N MET A 210 21.16 -7.51 13.86
CA MET A 210 22.39 -7.47 14.66
C MET A 210 23.34 -8.61 14.27
N GLU A 211 24.64 -8.47 14.58
CA GLU A 211 25.63 -9.51 14.29
C GLU A 211 25.23 -10.88 14.87
N ARG A 212 25.42 -11.93 14.05
CA ARG A 212 25.19 -13.35 14.38
C ARG A 212 23.78 -13.72 14.84
N LYS A 213 22.83 -12.78 14.84
CA LYS A 213 21.42 -13.00 15.23
C LYS A 213 20.51 -12.96 14.01
N CYS A 214 19.32 -13.55 14.16
CA CYS A 214 18.20 -13.23 13.30
C CYS A 214 17.73 -11.80 13.58
N ALA A 215 17.16 -11.15 12.58
CA ALA A 215 16.57 -9.84 12.78
C ALA A 215 15.45 -9.91 13.83
N THR A 216 15.45 -8.95 14.77
CA THR A 216 14.47 -8.88 15.86
C THR A 216 13.32 -7.96 15.46
N VAL A 217 12.10 -8.39 15.71
CA VAL A 217 10.89 -7.58 15.47
C VAL A 217 10.48 -6.92 16.77
N GLU A 218 10.30 -5.60 16.73
CA GLU A 218 9.91 -4.79 17.88
C GLU A 218 8.63 -4.02 17.56
N CYS A 219 7.66 -4.08 18.47
CA CYS A 219 6.52 -3.17 18.48
C CYS A 219 6.99 -1.82 19.05
N MET A 220 6.56 -0.74 18.40
CA MET A 220 6.95 0.64 18.76
C MET A 220 5.76 1.44 19.32
N TYR A 221 4.60 0.79 19.48
CA TYR A 221 3.37 1.45 19.94
C TYR A 221 3.38 1.71 21.45
N GLY A 222 2.66 2.73 21.90
CA GLY A 222 2.64 3.15 23.30
C GLY A 222 3.80 4.06 23.69
N HIS A 223 3.96 4.26 24.99
CA HIS A 223 4.85 5.29 25.55
C HIS A 223 5.95 4.73 26.46
N LYS A 224 6.14 3.40 26.49
CA LYS A 224 7.14 2.72 27.32
C LYS A 224 8.35 2.18 26.55
N GLY A 225 8.50 2.61 25.30
CA GLY A 225 9.61 2.24 24.43
C GLY A 225 9.42 0.94 23.64
N PRO A 226 10.43 0.55 22.84
CA PRO A 226 10.38 -0.65 22.01
C PRO A 226 10.26 -1.93 22.85
N HIS A 227 9.44 -2.86 22.41
CA HIS A 227 9.20 -4.15 23.08
C HIS A 227 8.92 -5.24 22.05
N ASN A 228 8.81 -6.50 22.48
CA ASN A 228 8.73 -7.62 21.54
C ASN A 228 7.46 -7.56 20.68
N GLY A 229 7.62 -7.65 19.35
CA GLY A 229 6.53 -7.69 18.39
C GLY A 229 6.68 -8.86 17.42
N HIS A 230 5.63 -9.11 16.64
CA HIS A 230 5.63 -10.14 15.61
C HIS A 230 5.11 -9.58 14.29
N ILE A 231 5.66 -10.09 13.19
CA ILE A 231 5.18 -9.88 11.83
C ILE A 231 4.79 -11.24 11.25
N GLN A 232 3.57 -11.32 10.73
CA GLN A 232 3.07 -12.49 10.00
C GLN A 232 2.75 -12.07 8.56
N ILE A 233 3.56 -12.55 7.62
CA ILE A 233 3.31 -12.37 6.18
C ILE A 233 2.26 -13.41 5.76
N VAL A 234 1.12 -12.96 5.26
CA VAL A 234 0.00 -13.84 4.87
C VAL A 234 0.10 -14.15 3.37
N LYS A 235 0.23 -13.09 2.56
CA LYS A 235 0.39 -13.13 1.10
C LYS A 235 1.35 -12.02 0.66
N LYS A 236 1.64 -11.93 -0.64
CA LYS A 236 2.45 -10.84 -1.21
C LYS A 236 1.88 -9.46 -0.87
N ASP A 237 0.56 -9.36 -0.82
CA ASP A 237 -0.17 -8.09 -0.68
C ASP A 237 -0.93 -7.98 0.66
N GLU A 238 -0.55 -8.82 1.64
CA GLU A 238 -1.14 -8.81 2.98
C GLU A 238 -0.16 -9.29 4.06
N PHE A 239 -0.01 -8.50 5.14
CA PHE A 239 0.70 -8.91 6.34
C PHE A 239 0.01 -8.40 7.60
N SER A 240 0.39 -8.91 8.77
CA SER A 240 -0.13 -8.43 10.06
C SER A 240 0.96 -8.23 11.11
N THR A 241 0.71 -7.31 12.04
CA THR A 241 1.48 -7.11 13.27
C THR A 241 0.75 -7.75 14.45
N LYS A 242 1.51 -8.27 15.43
CA LYS A 242 0.97 -8.69 16.73
C LYS A 242 1.88 -8.23 17.86
N CYS A 243 1.30 -7.67 18.91
CA CYS A 243 1.99 -7.34 20.15
C CYS A 243 1.42 -8.23 21.28
N ASN A 244 2.30 -8.94 21.98
CA ASN A 244 1.91 -9.78 23.12
C ASN A 244 2.22 -9.12 24.48
N GLN A 245 2.77 -7.90 24.46
CA GLN A 245 3.19 -7.12 25.63
C GLN A 245 2.46 -5.77 25.64
N THR A 246 1.13 -5.82 25.57
CA THR A 246 0.29 -4.61 25.46
C THR A 246 0.22 -3.78 26.75
N ASP A 247 0.80 -4.26 27.84
CA ASP A 247 1.09 -3.48 29.04
C ASP A 247 1.97 -2.26 28.72
N HIS A 248 2.78 -2.32 27.66
CA HIS A 248 3.58 -1.21 27.14
C HIS A 248 2.73 -0.09 26.53
N HIS A 249 1.50 -0.40 26.12
CA HIS A 249 0.56 0.54 25.51
C HIS A 249 -0.24 1.30 26.56
N ARG A 250 -0.33 0.76 27.78
CA ARG A 250 -1.12 1.33 28.88
C ARG A 250 -0.40 2.49 29.56
N MET A 251 -1.14 3.55 29.88
CA MET A 251 -0.62 4.69 30.65
C MET A 251 -1.02 4.59 32.13
N SER A 252 -0.27 5.26 33.02
CA SER A 252 -0.47 5.22 34.47
C SER A 252 -1.84 5.76 34.91
N GLY A 253 -2.35 6.78 34.22
CA GLY A 253 -3.68 7.35 34.42
C GLY A 253 -4.79 6.58 33.68
N GLY A 254 -4.49 5.37 33.21
CA GLY A 254 -5.42 4.47 32.54
C GLY A 254 -6.00 5.03 31.25
N ARG A 255 -7.17 4.50 30.87
CA ARG A 255 -7.83 4.81 29.59
C ARG A 255 -8.16 6.30 29.40
N GLN A 256 -8.35 7.05 30.48
CA GLN A 256 -8.59 8.49 30.39
C GLN A 256 -7.35 9.26 29.97
N GLU A 257 -6.17 8.90 30.50
CA GLU A 257 -4.90 9.50 30.07
C GLU A 257 -4.56 9.11 28.63
N GLU A 258 -4.80 7.84 28.26
CA GLU A 258 -4.66 7.38 26.88
C GLU A 258 -5.54 8.19 25.91
N PHE A 259 -6.81 8.43 26.27
CA PHE A 259 -7.71 9.24 25.45
C PHE A 259 -7.24 10.69 25.33
N ARG A 260 -6.86 11.34 26.43
CA ARG A 260 -6.37 12.75 26.39
C ARG A 260 -5.09 12.89 25.58
N THR A 261 -4.19 11.91 25.68
CA THR A 261 -2.93 11.88 24.92
C THR A 261 -3.21 11.69 23.44
N TRP A 262 -4.06 10.72 23.09
CA TRP A 262 -4.50 10.50 21.72
C TRP A 262 -5.22 11.72 21.13
N LEU A 263 -6.11 12.37 21.91
CA LEU A 263 -6.84 13.56 21.48
C LEU A 263 -5.89 14.73 21.19
N ARG A 264 -4.88 14.92 22.03
CA ARG A 264 -3.82 15.91 21.79
C ARG A 264 -3.02 15.60 20.53
N GLU A 265 -2.68 14.33 20.31
CA GLU A 265 -1.95 13.90 19.11
C GLU A 265 -2.77 14.10 17.83
N GLU A 266 -4.06 13.73 17.83
CA GLU A 266 -4.92 13.73 16.64
C GLU A 266 -5.61 15.05 16.35
N TRP A 267 -5.92 15.85 17.37
CA TRP A 267 -6.72 17.07 17.24
C TRP A 267 -6.04 18.34 17.78
N GLY A 268 -5.03 18.21 18.64
CA GLY A 268 -4.36 19.37 19.24
C GLY A 268 -5.23 20.21 20.18
N ARG A 269 -6.42 19.71 20.54
CA ARG A 269 -7.43 20.40 21.35
C ARG A 269 -7.90 19.53 22.50
N THR A 270 -8.49 20.14 23.53
CA THR A 270 -9.24 19.39 24.55
C THR A 270 -10.63 19.03 24.03
N LEU A 271 -11.35 18.13 24.71
CA LEU A 271 -12.69 17.75 24.27
C LEU A 271 -13.67 18.91 24.46
N GLU A 272 -13.44 19.70 25.49
CA GLU A 272 -14.21 20.90 25.85
C GLU A 272 -14.07 22.02 24.81
N ASP A 273 -12.93 22.12 24.13
CA ASP A 273 -12.68 23.11 23.06
C ASP A 273 -13.37 22.74 21.73
N ILE A 274 -13.93 21.52 21.63
CA ILE A 274 -14.63 21.04 20.43
C ILE A 274 -16.11 21.35 20.59
N PHE A 275 -16.55 22.48 20.01
CA PHE A 275 -17.90 23.03 20.23
C PHE A 275 -19.08 22.15 19.80
N HIS A 276 -18.90 21.20 18.89
CA HIS A 276 -19.99 20.38 18.37
C HIS A 276 -20.06 19.02 19.06
N GLU A 277 -21.15 18.76 19.79
CA GLU A 277 -21.37 17.50 20.53
C GLU A 277 -21.25 16.26 19.62
N HIS A 278 -21.87 16.30 18.43
CA HIS A 278 -21.77 15.20 17.47
C HIS A 278 -20.32 14.89 17.05
N MET A 279 -19.46 15.91 16.94
CA MET A 279 -18.04 15.72 16.63
C MET A 279 -17.31 15.06 17.81
N GLN A 280 -17.64 15.42 19.05
CA GLN A 280 -17.09 14.77 20.25
C GLN A 280 -17.47 13.28 20.29
N GLU A 281 -18.71 12.92 19.94
CA GLU A 281 -19.18 11.54 19.87
C GLU A 281 -18.40 10.72 18.84
N LEU A 282 -18.23 11.27 17.63
CA LEU A 282 -17.47 10.63 16.55
C LEU A 282 -16.00 10.40 16.95
N ILE A 283 -15.38 11.40 17.59
CA ILE A 283 -14.00 11.32 18.10
C ILE A 283 -13.88 10.22 19.15
N LEU A 284 -14.79 10.19 20.12
CA LEU A 284 -14.79 9.19 21.17
C LEU A 284 -15.01 7.78 20.61
N MET A 285 -15.93 7.63 19.66
CA MET A 285 -16.17 6.37 18.96
C MET A 285 -14.92 5.91 18.19
N LYS A 286 -14.27 6.81 17.44
CA LYS A 286 -13.03 6.52 16.71
C LYS A 286 -11.93 6.06 17.67
N PHE A 287 -11.73 6.76 18.80
CA PHE A 287 -10.76 6.34 19.81
C PHE A 287 -11.08 4.94 20.36
N ILE A 288 -12.32 4.69 20.81
CA ILE A 288 -12.71 3.42 21.41
C ILE A 288 -12.53 2.28 20.41
N TYR A 289 -12.95 2.47 19.16
CA TYR A 289 -12.88 1.45 18.11
C TYR A 289 -11.43 1.13 17.72
N THR A 290 -10.66 2.15 17.33
CA THR A 290 -9.28 1.97 16.86
C THR A 290 -8.36 1.42 17.94
N SER A 291 -8.57 1.81 19.20
CA SER A 291 -7.76 1.32 20.32
C SER A 291 -8.05 -0.13 20.73
N GLN A 292 -9.15 -0.75 20.25
CA GLN A 292 -9.38 -2.20 20.47
C GLN A 292 -8.36 -3.07 19.73
N TYR A 293 -7.82 -2.58 18.61
CA TYR A 293 -6.85 -3.33 17.83
C TYR A 293 -5.51 -3.44 18.57
N ASP A 294 -5.18 -2.48 19.44
CA ASP A 294 -3.97 -2.48 20.26
C ASP A 294 -2.68 -2.77 19.46
N ASN A 295 -2.59 -2.18 18.26
CA ASN A 295 -1.54 -2.38 17.26
C ASN A 295 -1.39 -3.82 16.70
N CYS A 296 -2.37 -4.69 16.96
CA CYS A 296 -2.54 -5.97 16.29
C CYS A 296 -3.38 -5.76 15.02
N LEU A 297 -2.70 -5.42 13.92
CA LEU A 297 -3.33 -4.91 12.70
C LEU A 297 -3.01 -5.82 11.51
N THR A 298 -3.98 -5.97 10.61
CA THR A 298 -3.75 -6.51 9.27
C THR A 298 -3.61 -5.35 8.30
N TYR A 299 -2.68 -5.45 7.36
CA TYR A 299 -2.36 -4.44 6.37
C TYR A 299 -2.54 -5.02 4.98
N ARG A 300 -3.20 -4.26 4.10
CA ARG A 300 -3.37 -4.60 2.69
C ARG A 300 -2.57 -3.62 1.83
N ARG A 301 -1.96 -4.15 0.78
CA ARG A 301 -1.12 -3.35 -0.11
C ARG A 301 -1.96 -2.33 -0.86
N ILE A 302 -1.46 -1.10 -0.91
CA ILE A 302 -1.95 -0.05 -1.79
C ILE A 302 -0.80 0.49 -2.62
N TYR A 303 -1.12 1.20 -3.70
CA TYR A 303 -0.13 1.81 -4.58
C TYR A 303 -0.46 3.28 -4.80
N LEU A 304 0.57 4.07 -5.09
CA LEU A 304 0.39 5.39 -5.67
C LEU A 304 -0.13 5.26 -7.12
N PRO A 305 -0.98 6.20 -7.54
CA PRO A 305 -1.55 6.20 -8.88
C PRO A 305 -0.47 6.42 -9.94
N PRO A 306 -0.55 5.73 -11.10
CA PRO A 306 0.33 6.00 -12.22
C PRO A 306 0.08 7.43 -12.74
N SER A 307 1.15 8.11 -13.17
CA SER A 307 1.08 9.46 -13.74
C SER A 307 1.09 9.42 -15.26
N SER A 308 0.35 10.33 -15.89
CA SER A 308 0.34 10.55 -17.34
C SER A 308 0.60 12.04 -17.66
N PRO A 309 1.30 12.38 -18.76
CA PRO A 309 1.47 13.76 -19.20
C PRO A 309 0.16 14.49 -19.52
N HIS A 310 -0.93 13.73 -19.76
CA HIS A 310 -2.25 14.27 -20.05
C HIS A 310 -3.13 14.45 -18.80
N ASP A 311 -2.63 14.10 -17.61
CA ASP A 311 -3.38 14.28 -16.38
C ASP A 311 -3.54 15.77 -16.06
N LEU A 312 -4.71 16.16 -15.56
CA LEU A 312 -5.03 17.56 -15.24
C LEU A 312 -4.04 18.16 -14.22
N ILE A 313 -3.62 17.35 -13.24
CA ILE A 313 -2.57 17.62 -12.26
C ILE A 313 -1.88 16.31 -11.92
N GLN A 314 -0.71 16.37 -11.28
CA GLN A 314 -0.03 15.16 -10.82
C GLN A 314 -0.97 14.35 -9.89
N PRO A 315 -1.24 13.06 -10.17
CA PRO A 315 -2.04 12.24 -9.27
C PRO A 315 -1.28 11.94 -7.97
N GLY A 316 -1.98 11.51 -6.93
CA GLY A 316 -1.34 11.23 -5.64
C GLY A 316 -2.27 11.33 -4.46
N LEU A 317 -1.68 11.46 -3.27
CA LEU A 317 -2.41 11.53 -2.01
C LEU A 317 -2.63 12.98 -1.57
N PHE A 318 -3.81 13.28 -1.05
CA PHE A 318 -4.25 14.58 -0.58
C PHE A 318 -4.88 14.45 0.81
N LYS A 319 -4.75 15.50 1.62
CA LYS A 319 -5.45 15.66 2.89
C LYS A 319 -6.69 16.50 2.59
N GLY A 320 -7.87 16.07 3.03
CA GLY A 320 -9.14 16.73 2.73
C GLY A 320 -10.02 16.93 3.95
N THR A 321 -10.79 18.01 4.00
CA THR A 321 -11.77 18.25 5.07
C THR A 321 -13.07 17.48 4.85
N TYR A 322 -13.54 16.75 5.88
CA TYR A 322 -14.77 15.95 5.87
C TYR A 322 -15.71 16.30 7.03
N GLY A 323 -15.95 17.60 7.23
CA GLY A 323 -16.94 18.07 8.22
C GLY A 323 -16.60 17.61 9.65
N SER A 324 -17.59 17.07 10.36
CA SER A 324 -17.44 16.59 11.73
C SER A 324 -16.50 15.39 11.89
N HIS A 325 -16.10 14.73 10.81
CA HIS A 325 -15.11 13.64 10.86
C HIS A 325 -13.66 14.15 10.92
N GLY A 326 -13.44 15.44 10.63
CA GLY A 326 -12.11 16.05 10.58
C GLY A 326 -11.44 15.88 9.22
N LEU A 327 -10.12 15.66 9.24
CA LEU A 327 -9.34 15.45 8.02
C LEU A 327 -9.27 13.97 7.65
N GLU A 328 -9.42 13.70 6.36
CA GLU A 328 -9.23 12.38 5.76
C GLU A 328 -8.16 12.42 4.66
N ILE A 329 -7.55 11.27 4.37
CA ILE A 329 -6.59 11.09 3.28
C ILE A 329 -7.33 10.52 2.08
N VAL A 330 -7.23 11.20 0.94
CA VAL A 330 -7.86 10.82 -0.32
C VAL A 330 -6.81 10.69 -1.41
N MET A 331 -6.88 9.61 -2.18
CA MET A 331 -6.04 9.36 -3.34
C MET A 331 -6.74 9.83 -4.61
N LEU A 332 -6.15 10.81 -5.31
CA LEU A 332 -6.60 11.26 -6.63
C LEU A 332 -5.91 10.45 -7.73
N SER A 333 -6.70 9.85 -8.62
CA SER A 333 -6.22 9.06 -9.76
C SER A 333 -7.00 9.37 -11.04
N PHE A 334 -6.38 9.20 -12.21
CA PHE A 334 -6.97 9.50 -13.52
C PHE A 334 -7.26 8.25 -14.34
N HIS A 335 -8.44 8.21 -14.98
CA HIS A 335 -9.05 7.07 -15.66
C HIS A 335 -9.71 7.55 -16.96
N GLY A 336 -8.90 7.85 -17.98
CA GLY A 336 -9.37 8.49 -19.21
C GLY A 336 -9.93 9.88 -18.90
N ASN A 337 -11.18 10.14 -19.28
CA ASN A 337 -11.86 11.43 -19.03
C ASN A 337 -12.49 11.53 -17.63
N LYS A 338 -12.10 10.66 -16.70
CA LYS A 338 -12.59 10.69 -15.31
C LYS A 338 -11.43 10.80 -14.34
N ALA A 339 -11.56 11.65 -13.34
CA ALA A 339 -10.70 11.61 -12.16
C ALA A 339 -11.48 11.04 -10.97
N LYS A 340 -10.83 10.23 -10.14
CA LYS A 340 -11.44 9.54 -9.00
C LYS A 340 -10.68 9.86 -7.72
N GLY A 341 -11.41 10.27 -6.69
CA GLY A 341 -10.91 10.37 -5.33
C GLY A 341 -11.33 9.12 -4.53
N THR A 342 -10.35 8.35 -4.07
CA THR A 342 -10.56 7.14 -3.26
C THR A 342 -10.10 7.39 -1.83
N LYS A 343 -10.91 7.03 -0.83
CA LYS A 343 -10.57 7.19 0.57
C LYS A 343 -9.46 6.22 1.00
N ILE A 344 -8.35 6.77 1.51
CA ILE A 344 -7.28 5.99 2.16
C ILE A 344 -7.53 5.92 3.67
N THR A 345 -8.01 7.03 4.24
CA THR A 345 -8.72 7.02 5.52
C THR A 345 -10.16 7.42 5.28
N GLY A 346 -11.06 6.96 6.13
CA GLY A 346 -12.46 7.25 6.02
C GLY A 346 -13.17 7.27 7.35
N ASP A 347 -14.49 7.22 7.26
CA ASP A 347 -15.38 7.42 8.38
C ASP A 347 -16.58 6.46 8.28
N PRO A 348 -17.39 6.34 9.35
CA PRO A 348 -18.53 5.43 9.36
C PRO A 348 -19.61 5.71 8.31
N ASN A 349 -19.63 6.90 7.71
CA ASN A 349 -20.54 7.23 6.61
C ASN A 349 -19.94 6.76 5.30
N ILE A 350 -18.75 7.23 4.92
CA ILE A 350 -18.01 6.77 3.74
C ILE A 350 -16.70 6.12 4.21
N PRO A 351 -16.64 4.77 4.25
CA PRO A 351 -15.47 4.04 4.69
C PRO A 351 -14.21 4.26 3.83
N ALA A 352 -13.05 4.01 4.43
CA ALA A 352 -11.81 3.83 3.71
C ALA A 352 -11.96 2.73 2.63
N GLY A 353 -11.34 2.94 1.46
CA GLY A 353 -11.48 2.09 0.27
C GLY A 353 -12.57 2.55 -0.70
N GLN A 354 -13.57 3.31 -0.25
CA GLN A 354 -14.65 3.79 -1.12
C GLN A 354 -14.24 4.99 -1.98
N GLN A 355 -14.89 5.12 -3.14
CA GLN A 355 -14.77 6.28 -4.01
C GLN A 355 -15.63 7.43 -3.46
N THR A 356 -14.97 8.45 -2.90
CA THR A 356 -15.67 9.59 -2.28
C THR A 356 -16.06 10.65 -3.29
N VAL A 357 -15.29 10.84 -4.37
CA VAL A 357 -15.58 11.79 -5.43
C VAL A 357 -15.21 11.22 -6.80
N GLU A 358 -15.98 11.58 -7.81
CA GLU A 358 -15.65 11.39 -9.23
C GLU A 358 -15.87 12.69 -9.97
N ILE A 359 -14.95 12.99 -10.87
CA ILE A 359 -14.90 14.24 -11.60
C ILE A 359 -14.97 13.88 -13.07
N ASP A 360 -15.92 14.47 -13.77
CA ASP A 360 -16.05 14.32 -15.21
C ASP A 360 -15.22 15.40 -15.91
N LEU A 361 -14.09 14.97 -16.50
CA LEU A 361 -13.15 15.87 -17.16
C LEU A 361 -13.61 16.26 -18.57
N ALA A 362 -14.65 15.62 -19.12
CA ALA A 362 -15.25 16.01 -20.40
C ALA A 362 -16.21 17.19 -20.26
N HIS A 363 -16.67 17.48 -19.04
CA HIS A 363 -17.69 18.49 -18.75
C HIS A 363 -17.14 19.62 -17.86
N PRO A 364 -16.31 20.53 -18.42
CA PRO A 364 -15.85 21.71 -17.69
C PRO A 364 -17.03 22.63 -17.37
N LEU A 365 -17.05 23.16 -16.16
CA LEU A 365 -18.02 24.13 -15.69
C LEU A 365 -17.46 25.54 -15.85
N GLN A 366 -18.19 26.39 -16.57
CA GLN A 366 -17.93 27.83 -16.58
C GLN A 366 -18.57 28.44 -15.33
N LEU A 367 -17.74 28.85 -14.38
CA LEU A 367 -18.27 29.60 -13.23
C LEU A 367 -18.70 30.99 -13.70
N PRO A 368 -19.80 31.53 -13.14
CA PRO A 368 -20.19 32.90 -13.39
C PRO A 368 -19.20 33.86 -12.72
N ASP A 369 -19.37 35.17 -12.96
CA ASP A 369 -18.56 36.19 -12.28
C ASP A 369 -18.68 36.11 -10.75
N ILE A 370 -17.81 36.83 -10.04
CA ILE A 370 -17.71 36.77 -8.58
C ILE A 370 -18.99 37.21 -7.85
N GLU A 371 -19.81 38.08 -8.46
CA GLU A 371 -21.06 38.55 -7.87
C GLU A 371 -22.12 37.45 -7.93
N ASN A 372 -22.26 36.83 -9.10
CA ASN A 372 -23.19 35.74 -9.35
C ASN A 372 -22.76 34.43 -8.68
N LEU A 373 -21.44 34.17 -8.51
CA LEU A 373 -20.94 33.00 -7.80
C LEU A 373 -21.33 33.01 -6.31
N ARG A 374 -21.64 34.18 -5.74
CA ARG A 374 -22.19 34.26 -4.37
C ARG A 374 -23.61 33.75 -4.26
N ASP A 375 -24.37 33.70 -5.36
CA ASP A 375 -25.71 33.13 -5.39
C ASP A 375 -25.64 31.61 -5.54
N PHE A 376 -25.97 30.90 -4.46
CA PHE A 376 -26.03 29.45 -4.44
C PHE A 376 -27.04 28.89 -5.45
N SER A 377 -28.14 29.60 -5.70
CA SER A 377 -29.21 29.15 -6.59
C SER A 377 -28.73 29.11 -8.04
N GLU A 378 -27.93 30.10 -8.44
CA GLU A 378 -27.34 30.16 -9.78
C GLU A 378 -26.29 29.06 -9.98
N LEU A 379 -25.41 28.84 -9.00
CA LEU A 379 -24.48 27.69 -9.05
C LEU A 379 -25.25 26.37 -9.14
N SER A 380 -26.30 26.20 -8.33
CA SER A 380 -27.11 24.99 -8.33
C SER A 380 -27.77 24.75 -9.70
N ARG A 381 -28.30 25.80 -10.34
CA ARG A 381 -28.92 25.71 -11.67
C ARG A 381 -27.93 25.20 -12.71
N ILE A 382 -26.74 25.81 -12.78
CA ILE A 382 -25.69 25.44 -13.75
C ILE A 382 -25.29 23.97 -13.60
N VAL A 383 -25.10 23.51 -12.38
CA VAL A 383 -24.65 22.13 -12.11
C VAL A 383 -25.72 21.11 -12.49
N LEU A 384 -26.99 21.38 -12.16
CA LEU A 384 -28.11 20.49 -12.49
C LEU A 384 -28.38 20.46 -14.00
N GLU A 385 -28.16 21.56 -14.72
CA GLU A 385 -28.24 21.59 -16.19
C GLU A 385 -27.17 20.69 -16.83
N VAL A 386 -25.92 20.75 -16.34
CA VAL A 386 -24.85 19.86 -16.82
C VAL A 386 -25.11 18.41 -16.44
N GLN A 387 -25.64 18.15 -15.24
CA GLN A 387 -26.04 16.79 -14.84
C GLN A 387 -27.09 16.20 -15.80
N GLU A 388 -28.10 16.99 -16.18
CA GLU A 388 -29.13 16.56 -17.13
C GLU A 388 -28.57 16.35 -18.54
N GLN A 389 -27.61 17.17 -18.96
CA GLN A 389 -26.87 16.96 -20.22
C GLN A 389 -26.13 15.61 -20.18
N ILE A 390 -25.32 15.36 -19.14
CA ILE A 390 -24.55 14.11 -18.99
C ILE A 390 -25.49 12.90 -19.02
N ARG A 391 -26.60 12.96 -18.28
CA ARG A 391 -27.60 11.89 -18.24
C ARG A 391 -28.17 11.58 -19.63
N ARG A 392 -28.41 12.60 -20.47
CA ARG A 392 -28.87 12.41 -21.85
C ARG A 392 -27.78 11.77 -22.72
N GLU A 393 -26.55 12.25 -22.61
CA GLU A 393 -25.41 11.69 -23.37
C GLU A 393 -25.15 10.22 -23.03
N GLU A 394 -25.28 9.84 -21.74
CA GLU A 394 -25.15 8.45 -21.30
C GLU A 394 -26.28 7.58 -21.88
N GLN A 395 -27.54 8.04 -21.84
CA GLN A 395 -28.66 7.31 -22.44
C GLN A 395 -28.52 7.12 -23.96
N GLU A 396 -28.07 8.15 -24.68
CA GLU A 396 -27.84 8.04 -26.12
C GLU A 396 -26.64 7.13 -26.46
N ARG A 397 -25.65 7.00 -25.57
CA ARG A 397 -24.53 6.07 -25.74
C ARG A 397 -24.96 4.64 -25.48
N GLU A 398 -25.75 4.40 -24.43
CA GLU A 398 -26.32 3.08 -24.13
C GLU A 398 -27.20 2.60 -25.29
N GLN A 399 -28.09 3.45 -25.81
CA GLN A 399 -28.92 3.13 -26.98
C GLN A 399 -28.09 2.78 -28.22
N ARG A 400 -27.04 3.56 -28.52
CA ARG A 400 -26.14 3.25 -29.65
C ARG A 400 -25.38 1.93 -29.46
N GLN A 401 -24.93 1.63 -28.25
CA GLN A 401 -24.25 0.37 -27.96
C GLN A 401 -25.20 -0.83 -28.09
N GLU A 402 -26.45 -0.70 -27.62
CA GLU A 402 -27.48 -1.72 -27.81
C GLU A 402 -27.80 -1.95 -29.29
N GLU A 403 -27.90 -0.88 -30.10
CA GLU A 403 -28.12 -0.97 -31.56
C GLU A 403 -26.94 -1.61 -32.30
N GLU A 404 -25.70 -1.32 -31.89
CA GLU A 404 -24.48 -1.93 -32.46
C GLU A 404 -24.32 -3.41 -32.05
N GLU A 405 -24.67 -3.78 -30.81
CA GLU A 405 -24.69 -5.19 -30.37
C GLU A 405 -25.82 -5.99 -31.05
N HIS A 406 -26.97 -5.37 -31.31
CA HIS A 406 -28.08 -6.03 -32.01
C HIS A 406 -27.85 -6.18 -33.53
N SER A 407 -26.97 -5.35 -34.11
CA SER A 407 -26.61 -5.41 -35.53
C SER A 407 -25.48 -6.41 -35.86
N GLN A 408 -24.85 -7.04 -34.86
CA GLN A 408 -23.84 -8.09 -35.09
C GLN A 408 -24.49 -9.49 -35.24
N GLN A 409 -25.15 -9.72 -36.39
CA GLN A 409 -25.33 -11.07 -36.95
C GLN A 409 -24.21 -11.38 -37.96
N PRO A 410 -23.76 -12.65 -38.10
CA PRO A 410 -22.57 -12.97 -38.88
C PRO A 410 -22.88 -12.89 -40.38
N ALA A 411 -22.51 -11.77 -41.01
CA ALA A 411 -22.42 -11.70 -42.46
C ALA A 411 -21.19 -12.51 -42.93
N SER A 412 -21.44 -13.51 -43.77
CA SER A 412 -20.44 -14.40 -44.36
C SER A 412 -19.52 -13.65 -45.34
N PRO A 413 -18.29 -14.11 -45.56
CA PRO A 413 -17.29 -13.38 -46.35
C PRO A 413 -17.54 -13.57 -47.84
N LEU A 414 -17.73 -12.47 -48.57
CA LEU A 414 -17.60 -12.45 -50.02
C LEU A 414 -16.66 -11.31 -50.40
N GLY A 415 -15.55 -11.70 -51.01
CA GLY A 415 -14.48 -10.82 -51.44
C GLY A 415 -14.83 -9.98 -52.66
N GLY A 416 -13.98 -8.99 -52.90
CA GLY A 416 -13.97 -8.17 -54.09
C GLY A 416 -12.89 -7.10 -53.96
N GLU A 417 -11.79 -7.32 -54.68
CA GLU A 417 -10.63 -6.44 -54.78
C GLU A 417 -10.94 -5.12 -55.51
N GLY A 418 -10.16 -4.08 -55.19
CA GLY A 418 -9.60 -3.14 -56.16
C GLY A 418 -10.31 -1.80 -56.35
N ALA A 419 -9.66 -0.71 -55.94
CA ALA A 419 -9.20 0.35 -56.86
C ALA A 419 -8.50 1.48 -56.07
N GLU A 420 -7.30 1.84 -56.56
CA GLU A 420 -6.53 3.01 -56.18
C GLU A 420 -7.20 4.31 -56.65
N GLY A 421 -6.98 5.41 -55.93
CA GLY A 421 -7.41 6.75 -56.30
C GLY A 421 -6.71 7.83 -55.48
N GLU A 422 -6.08 8.76 -56.18
CA GLU A 422 -5.06 9.74 -55.80
C GLU A 422 -5.36 10.77 -54.71
N GLU A 423 -4.24 11.33 -54.23
CA GLU A 423 -4.01 12.48 -53.36
C GLU A 423 -4.88 13.72 -53.64
N THR A 424 -5.23 14.46 -52.58
CA THR A 424 -5.04 15.93 -52.56
C THR A 424 -4.78 16.42 -51.13
N GLY A 425 -3.73 17.21 -50.97
CA GLY A 425 -3.37 17.84 -49.71
C GLY A 425 -4.21 19.08 -49.39
N ALA A 426 -4.38 19.34 -48.10
CA ALA A 426 -4.60 20.68 -47.56
C ALA A 426 -4.06 20.72 -46.13
N GLY A 427 -2.91 21.39 -45.97
CA GLY A 427 -2.39 21.74 -44.66
C GLY A 427 -3.34 22.71 -43.97
N ALA A 428 -3.60 22.45 -42.69
CA ALA A 428 -4.09 23.44 -41.77
C ALA A 428 -3.23 23.34 -40.50
N GLU A 429 -2.19 24.17 -40.46
CA GLU A 429 -1.46 24.51 -39.24
C GLU A 429 -2.45 25.17 -38.26
N GLY A 430 -3.10 24.34 -37.44
CA GLY A 430 -3.87 24.78 -36.29
C GLY A 430 -2.93 25.08 -35.14
N LYS A 431 -2.60 26.37 -34.97
CA LYS A 431 -1.88 26.91 -33.81
C LYS A 431 -2.42 26.32 -32.50
N THR A 432 -1.67 25.41 -31.89
CA THR A 432 -1.78 25.12 -30.46
C THR A 432 -1.28 26.35 -29.70
N GLN A 433 -2.20 27.27 -29.41
CA GLN A 433 -1.95 28.26 -28.37
C GLN A 433 -1.99 27.54 -27.03
N ASP A 434 -0.81 27.17 -26.55
CA ASP A 434 -0.52 26.97 -25.13
C ASP A 434 -0.84 28.26 -24.37
N LYS A 435 -2.12 28.45 -24.03
CA LYS A 435 -2.51 29.32 -22.93
C LYS A 435 -3.05 28.42 -21.83
N ALA A 436 -2.24 28.26 -20.78
CA ALA A 436 -2.75 27.80 -19.50
C ALA A 436 -4.04 28.58 -19.20
N PRO A 437 -5.14 27.91 -18.78
CA PRO A 437 -6.40 28.58 -18.52
C PRO A 437 -6.14 29.72 -17.53
N ALA A 438 -6.52 30.93 -17.95
CA ALA A 438 -6.30 32.13 -17.14
C ALA A 438 -7.04 31.95 -15.81
N SER A 439 -6.32 32.10 -14.70
CA SER A 439 -6.93 31.97 -13.39
C SER A 439 -7.99 33.05 -13.19
N GLN A 440 -9.13 32.67 -12.62
CA GLN A 440 -10.25 33.57 -12.33
C GLN A 440 -10.47 33.71 -10.82
N PRO A 441 -11.00 34.85 -10.34
CA PRO A 441 -11.39 35.00 -8.94
C PRO A 441 -12.39 33.93 -8.49
N PHE A 442 -12.29 33.51 -7.23
CA PHE A 442 -13.14 32.48 -6.65
C PHE A 442 -13.61 32.87 -5.24
N VAL A 443 -14.89 32.63 -4.97
CA VAL A 443 -15.51 32.76 -3.65
C VAL A 443 -16.56 31.66 -3.50
N LEU A 444 -16.73 31.12 -2.29
CA LEU A 444 -17.81 30.18 -2.05
C LEU A 444 -19.17 30.89 -2.09
N PRO A 445 -20.22 30.24 -2.63
CA PRO A 445 -21.58 30.76 -2.57
C PRO A 445 -22.06 30.98 -1.14
N MET A 446 -22.94 31.95 -0.93
CA MET A 446 -23.51 32.21 0.39
C MET A 446 -24.26 30.99 0.91
N GLY A 447 -24.01 30.64 2.17
CA GLY A 447 -24.62 29.48 2.83
C GLY A 447 -23.88 28.16 2.61
N VAL A 448 -22.83 28.12 1.77
CA VAL A 448 -21.93 26.97 1.69
C VAL A 448 -20.95 27.03 2.86
N ILE A 449 -20.96 25.99 3.69
CA ILE A 449 -20.12 25.87 4.89
C ILE A 449 -18.76 25.32 4.49
N SER A 450 -17.68 25.98 4.92
CA SER A 450 -16.33 25.43 4.88
C SER A 450 -15.74 25.36 6.28
N ARG A 451 -15.00 24.29 6.58
CA ARG A 451 -14.21 24.24 7.82
C ARG A 451 -12.94 25.08 7.75
N ASN A 452 -12.40 25.28 6.55
CA ASN A 452 -11.18 26.06 6.36
C ASN A 452 -11.51 27.38 5.68
N GLU A 453 -11.36 28.48 6.40
CA GLU A 453 -11.60 29.83 5.86
C GLU A 453 -10.47 30.29 4.92
N ASP A 454 -9.29 29.69 5.05
CA ASP A 454 -8.07 30.04 4.31
C ASP A 454 -7.95 29.29 2.98
N TYR A 455 -9.06 29.10 2.24
CA TYR A 455 -9.01 28.54 0.90
C TYR A 455 -8.54 29.56 -0.15
N PRO A 456 -7.89 29.13 -1.25
CA PRO A 456 -7.44 30.05 -2.30
C PRO A 456 -8.58 30.84 -2.94
N ARG A 457 -8.34 32.12 -3.22
CA ARG A 457 -9.34 33.06 -3.76
C ARG A 457 -9.32 33.18 -5.28
N THR A 458 -8.63 32.26 -5.95
CA THR A 458 -8.51 32.16 -7.39
C THR A 458 -8.49 30.69 -7.81
N CYS A 459 -9.24 30.31 -8.84
CA CYS A 459 -9.23 28.97 -9.40
C CYS A 459 -8.77 28.98 -10.87
N ARG A 460 -8.29 27.83 -11.36
CA ARG A 460 -7.86 27.65 -12.76
C ARG A 460 -8.98 27.11 -13.64
N ILE A 461 -9.70 26.11 -13.15
CA ILE A 461 -10.77 25.43 -13.89
C ILE A 461 -11.72 24.73 -12.92
N CYS A 462 -12.97 24.53 -13.35
CA CYS A 462 -13.96 23.76 -12.62
C CYS A 462 -14.56 22.68 -13.51
N PHE A 463 -14.99 21.58 -12.90
CA PHE A 463 -15.58 20.44 -13.59
C PHE A 463 -16.80 19.95 -12.82
N TYR A 464 -17.76 19.40 -13.56
CA TYR A 464 -18.83 18.64 -12.93
C TYR A 464 -18.24 17.42 -12.21
N GLY A 465 -18.79 17.11 -11.04
CA GLY A 465 -18.45 15.90 -10.34
C GLY A 465 -19.60 15.38 -9.50
N THR A 466 -19.43 14.18 -8.97
CA THR A 466 -20.37 13.55 -8.05
C THR A 466 -19.65 13.07 -6.82
N GLY A 467 -20.21 13.37 -5.65
CA GLY A 467 -19.74 12.92 -4.35
C GLY A 467 -20.56 11.74 -3.88
N LEU A 468 -19.92 10.71 -3.31
CA LEU A 468 -20.63 9.62 -2.65
C LEU A 468 -20.98 10.04 -1.22
N ILE A 469 -22.26 9.95 -0.87
CA ILE A 469 -22.77 10.16 0.49
C ILE A 469 -23.49 8.91 0.96
N ALA A 470 -23.58 8.72 2.29
CA ALA A 470 -24.34 7.63 2.88
C ALA A 470 -24.71 7.98 4.33
N GLY A 471 -25.75 7.30 4.85
CA GLY A 471 -26.05 7.30 6.27
C GLY A 471 -24.97 6.59 7.09
N HIS A 472 -25.04 6.72 8.41
CA HIS A 472 -24.10 6.07 9.32
C HIS A 472 -24.10 4.55 9.11
N GLY A 473 -22.90 3.94 9.14
CA GLY A 473 -22.71 2.52 8.82
C GLY A 473 -22.75 2.23 7.32
N PHE A 474 -22.41 3.22 6.48
CA PHE A 474 -22.45 3.15 5.01
C PHE A 474 -23.81 2.68 4.47
N THR A 475 -24.89 3.22 5.04
CA THR A 475 -26.26 2.81 4.72
C THR A 475 -26.83 3.66 3.58
N SER A 476 -27.48 3.00 2.62
CA SER A 476 -28.10 3.62 1.44
C SER A 476 -27.17 4.60 0.71
N PRO A 477 -26.00 4.16 0.24
CA PRO A 477 -25.05 5.04 -0.42
C PRO A 477 -25.61 5.55 -1.75
N GLU A 478 -25.45 6.84 -2.02
CA GLU A 478 -25.90 7.49 -3.25
C GLU A 478 -24.93 8.58 -3.71
N ARG A 479 -24.97 8.89 -5.00
CA ARG A 479 -24.13 9.93 -5.60
C ARG A 479 -24.92 11.23 -5.68
N THR A 480 -24.35 12.29 -5.14
CA THR A 480 -24.93 13.64 -5.21
C THR A 480 -24.07 14.54 -6.10
N PRO A 481 -24.69 15.48 -6.83
CA PRO A 481 -23.98 16.38 -7.72
C PRO A 481 -23.10 17.37 -6.95
N GLY A 482 -22.01 17.79 -7.58
CA GLY A 482 -21.03 18.67 -7.00
C GLY A 482 -20.17 19.39 -8.03
N VAL A 483 -19.37 20.32 -7.55
CA VAL A 483 -18.40 21.07 -8.37
C VAL A 483 -17.00 20.79 -7.88
N PHE A 484 -16.18 20.22 -8.75
CA PHE A 484 -14.74 20.17 -8.54
C PHE A 484 -14.12 21.51 -8.94
N VAL A 485 -13.26 22.06 -8.07
CA VAL A 485 -12.58 23.35 -8.27
C VAL A 485 -11.08 23.12 -8.17
N LEU A 486 -10.34 23.36 -9.25
CA LEU A 486 -8.88 23.30 -9.23
C LEU A 486 -8.31 24.69 -8.90
N PHE A 487 -7.54 24.80 -7.81
CA PHE A 487 -6.89 26.05 -7.43
C PHE A 487 -5.49 26.17 -8.02
N ASP A 488 -4.67 25.15 -7.78
CA ASP A 488 -3.28 25.07 -8.21
C ASP A 488 -2.85 23.60 -8.37
N ASP A 489 -1.55 23.35 -8.59
CA ASP A 489 -1.04 21.99 -8.85
C ASP A 489 -1.12 21.06 -7.63
N ASP A 490 -1.29 21.62 -6.43
CA ASP A 490 -1.29 20.92 -5.15
C ASP A 490 -2.61 21.04 -4.38
N ARG A 491 -3.54 21.89 -4.82
CA ARG A 491 -4.81 22.16 -4.12
C ARG A 491 -6.02 22.14 -5.04
N PHE A 492 -7.06 21.49 -4.57
CA PHE A 492 -8.37 21.50 -5.18
C PHE A 492 -9.47 21.50 -4.12
N GLY A 493 -10.70 21.76 -4.54
CA GLY A 493 -11.88 21.72 -3.69
C GLY A 493 -13.02 20.96 -4.33
N PHE A 494 -14.00 20.58 -3.52
CA PHE A 494 -15.25 19.99 -3.96
C PHE A 494 -16.42 20.64 -3.22
N ILE A 495 -17.36 21.25 -3.96
CA ILE A 495 -18.61 21.80 -3.43
C ILE A 495 -19.66 20.70 -3.50
N TRP A 496 -20.17 20.27 -2.34
CA TRP A 496 -21.26 19.32 -2.20
C TRP A 496 -22.58 20.09 -2.25
N LEU A 497 -23.32 20.01 -3.37
CA LEU A 497 -24.51 20.86 -3.56
C LEU A 497 -25.58 20.61 -2.50
N GLU A 498 -26.00 19.36 -2.36
CA GLU A 498 -27.12 19.00 -1.48
C GLU A 498 -26.81 19.25 0.00
N LEU A 499 -25.54 19.15 0.37
CA LEU A 499 -25.08 19.37 1.75
C LEU A 499 -24.75 20.84 2.05
N LYS A 500 -24.73 21.71 1.03
CA LYS A 500 -24.19 23.09 1.13
C LYS A 500 -22.85 23.12 1.86
N SER A 501 -21.94 22.23 1.47
CA SER A 501 -20.67 22.01 2.14
C SER A 501 -19.51 22.11 1.16
N PHE A 502 -18.35 22.54 1.63
CA PHE A 502 -17.13 22.62 0.84
C PHE A 502 -16.00 21.82 1.48
N SER A 503 -15.45 20.88 0.72
CA SER A 503 -14.24 20.15 1.07
C SER A 503 -13.02 20.74 0.37
N LEU A 504 -12.01 21.14 1.13
CA LEU A 504 -10.72 21.58 0.60
C LEU A 504 -9.69 20.45 0.69
N TYR A 505 -8.88 20.28 -0.35
CA TYR A 505 -7.86 19.25 -0.45
C TYR A 505 -6.48 19.84 -0.74
N SER A 506 -5.44 19.33 -0.07
CA SER A 506 -4.05 19.75 -0.26
C SER A 506 -3.08 18.56 -0.31
N ARG A 507 -2.18 18.56 -1.29
CA ARG A 507 -1.27 17.45 -1.61
C ARG A 507 -0.38 17.05 -0.45
N ILE A 508 -0.22 15.75 -0.24
CA ILE A 508 0.79 15.19 0.66
C ILE A 508 2.16 15.26 -0.02
N LYS A 509 3.07 16.05 0.56
CA LYS A 509 4.43 16.28 0.03
C LYS A 509 5.46 15.23 0.46
N VAL A 510 5.02 14.18 1.17
CA VAL A 510 5.88 13.08 1.61
C VAL A 510 6.26 12.21 0.41
N SER A 511 7.55 11.87 0.29
CA SER A 511 8.03 10.90 -0.68
C SER A 511 7.93 9.48 -0.10
N PHE A 512 7.04 8.66 -0.68
CA PHE A 512 6.84 7.28 -0.25
C PHE A 512 7.72 6.32 -1.05
N GLN A 513 8.51 5.51 -0.35
CA GLN A 513 9.37 4.48 -0.95
C GLN A 513 8.58 3.22 -1.28
N ASN A 514 8.97 2.50 -2.34
CA ASN A 514 8.39 1.21 -2.74
C ASN A 514 6.85 1.26 -2.94
N ALA A 515 6.30 2.40 -3.33
CA ALA A 515 4.86 2.66 -3.37
C ALA A 515 4.24 2.63 -4.77
N GLN A 516 5.05 2.53 -5.83
CA GLN A 516 4.55 2.56 -7.22
C GLN A 516 3.85 1.26 -7.60
N ALA A 517 2.76 1.38 -8.36
CA ALA A 517 2.08 0.22 -8.93
C ALA A 517 2.98 -0.46 -9.99
N PRO A 518 3.00 -1.82 -10.06
CA PRO A 518 3.75 -2.53 -11.10
C PRO A 518 3.25 -2.26 -12.53
N SER A 519 1.94 -2.02 -12.68
CA SER A 519 1.27 -1.66 -13.93
C SER A 519 -0.03 -0.92 -13.62
N ARG A 520 -0.70 -0.37 -14.65
CA ARG A 520 -1.98 0.32 -14.49
C ARG A 520 -3.08 -0.66 -14.07
N GLU A 521 -3.07 -1.86 -14.62
CA GLU A 521 -4.01 -2.93 -14.30
C GLU A 521 -3.87 -3.36 -12.83
N ALA A 522 -2.63 -3.45 -12.32
CA ALA A 522 -2.39 -3.75 -10.91
C ALA A 522 -2.88 -2.64 -9.97
N PHE A 523 -2.84 -1.38 -10.42
CA PHE A 523 -3.44 -0.27 -9.68
C PHE A 523 -4.97 -0.37 -9.65
N ASP A 524 -5.60 -0.67 -10.79
CA ASP A 524 -7.05 -0.83 -10.88
C ASP A 524 -7.56 -2.05 -10.10
N GLU A 525 -6.82 -3.15 -10.12
CA GLU A 525 -7.11 -4.33 -9.28
C GLU A 525 -7.02 -3.99 -7.79
N MET A 526 -5.99 -3.24 -7.39
CA MET A 526 -5.85 -2.78 -6.02
C MET A 526 -7.03 -1.91 -5.58
N LEU A 527 -7.49 -0.97 -6.42
CA LEU A 527 -8.67 -0.15 -6.14
C LEU A 527 -9.93 -1.00 -5.92
N LYS A 528 -10.17 -1.98 -6.79
CA LYS A 528 -11.32 -2.91 -6.64
C LYS A 528 -11.23 -3.69 -5.34
N ASN A 529 -10.05 -4.18 -4.99
CA ASN A 529 -9.82 -4.97 -3.78
C ASN A 529 -10.11 -4.17 -2.51
N ILE A 530 -9.58 -2.94 -2.38
CA ILE A 530 -9.83 -2.10 -1.19
C ILE A 530 -11.29 -1.64 -1.11
N GLN A 531 -11.95 -1.41 -2.24
CA GLN A 531 -13.37 -1.06 -2.27
C GLN A 531 -14.26 -2.22 -1.81
N SER A 532 -13.98 -3.44 -2.28
CA SER A 532 -14.75 -4.66 -1.94
C SER A 532 -14.63 -5.09 -0.48
N LEU A 533 -13.57 -4.67 0.22
CA LEU A 533 -13.40 -4.94 1.65
C LEU A 533 -14.32 -4.07 2.51
N ALA A 534 -14.66 -2.90 2.00
CA ALA A 534 -15.38 -1.85 2.71
C ALA A 534 -16.89 -1.83 2.39
N THR A 535 -17.34 -2.70 1.47
CA THR A 535 -18.74 -3.09 1.25
C THR A 535 -19.08 -4.30 2.10
#